data_AF-A0A4R1AWD2-F1
#
_entry.id   AF-A0A4R1AWD2-F1
#
_cell.length_a   1.000
_cell.length_b   1.000
_cell.length_c   1.000
_cell.angle_alpha   90.00
_cell.angle_beta   90.00
_cell.angle_gamma   90.00
#
_symmetry.space_group_name_H-M   'P 1'
#
loop_
_entity.id
_entity.type
_entity.pdbx_description
1 polymer ?
#
loop_
_entity_poly.entity_id
_entity_poly.type
_entity_poly.pdbx_seq_one_letter_code
_entity_poly.pdbx_strand_id
1 'polypeptide(L)' 'MNKQQDGKGRSSKKPGMGDIIQILKGEAKGKQGKVIVLRENSVIVEIGVNSKTDEPIKTVVNHKNYKLI' A
#
# COMPACT_ATOMS: atom_id res chain seq x y z
N MET A 1 -2.16 34.45 10.90
CA MET A 1 -1.47 33.33 11.59
C MET A 1 -1.79 32.01 10.88
N ASN A 2 -0.81 31.53 10.10
CA ASN A 2 -0.40 30.14 9.83
C ASN A 2 -1.27 29.01 10.43
N LYS A 3 -1.62 27.92 9.74
CA LYS A 3 -0.77 27.06 8.89
C LYS A 3 -1.62 26.21 7.93
N GLN A 4 -1.28 26.30 6.65
CA GLN A 4 -1.12 25.19 5.69
C GLN A 4 -2.17 24.06 5.73
N GLN A 5 -3.20 24.24 4.91
CA GLN A 5 -3.86 23.11 4.25
C GLN A 5 -2.96 22.72 3.07
N ASP A 6 -2.15 21.68 3.22
CA ASP A 6 -1.36 21.12 2.11
C ASP A 6 -2.30 20.33 1.20
N GLY A 7 -2.97 21.05 0.30
CA GLY A 7 -3.56 20.48 -0.89
C GLY A 7 -2.45 20.01 -1.82
N LYS A 8 -2.10 18.73 -1.77
CA LYS A 8 -1.38 18.08 -2.88
C LYS A 8 -2.35 17.24 -3.70
N GLY A 9 -2.63 17.75 -4.90
CA GLY A 9 -3.37 17.05 -5.93
C GLY A 9 -2.89 15.61 -6.06
N ARG A 10 -3.85 14.69 -6.10
CA ARG A 10 -3.60 13.27 -6.38
C ARG A 10 -3.08 13.17 -7.82
N SER A 11 -1.78 13.40 -8.02
CA SER A 11 -1.09 12.85 -9.18
C SER A 11 -1.35 11.35 -9.11
N SER A 12 -2.11 10.86 -10.07
CA SER A 12 -2.52 9.47 -10.24
C SER A 12 -1.31 8.61 -10.64
N LYS A 13 -0.24 8.67 -9.83
CA LYS A 13 0.94 7.85 -10.03
C LYS A 13 0.51 6.40 -9.81
N LYS A 14 0.54 5.63 -10.89
CA LYS A 14 0.25 4.20 -10.83
C LYS A 14 1.33 3.55 -9.96
N PRO A 15 0.96 2.59 -9.09
CA PRO A 15 1.95 1.83 -8.34
C PRO A 15 2.84 1.05 -9.32
N GLY A 16 4.13 1.02 -9.05
CA GLY A 16 5.09 0.12 -9.67
C GLY A 16 5.27 -1.15 -8.84
N MET A 17 5.82 -2.20 -9.46
CA MET A 17 6.39 -3.31 -8.69
C MET A 17 7.60 -2.80 -7.89
N GLY A 18 7.68 -3.18 -6.62
CA GLY A 18 8.71 -2.74 -5.69
C GLY A 18 8.35 -1.51 -4.86
N ASP A 19 7.30 -0.77 -5.24
CA ASP A 19 6.85 0.40 -4.48
C ASP A 19 6.31 0.02 -3.10
N ILE A 20 6.46 0.92 -2.14
CA ILE A 20 5.87 0.79 -0.81
C ILE A 20 4.54 1.53 -0.78
N ILE A 21 3.48 0.83 -0.36
CA ILE A 21 2.16 1.42 -0.16
C ILE A 21 1.73 1.26 1.29
N GLN A 22 0.95 2.21 1.78
CA GLN A 22 0.26 2.10 3.06
C GLN A 22 -1.19 1.74 2.85
N ILE A 23 -1.64 0.69 3.53
CA ILE A 23 -3.00 0.19 3.46
C ILE A 23 -3.90 1.08 4.32
N LEU A 24 -4.97 1.61 3.73
CA LEU A 24 -5.88 2.56 4.40
C LEU A 24 -7.13 1.87 4.97
N LYS A 25 -7.49 0.68 4.48
CA LYS A 25 -8.71 -0.06 4.84
C LYS A 25 -8.47 -1.57 4.89
N GLY A 26 -9.29 -2.28 5.66
CA GLY A 26 -9.23 -3.74 5.84
C GLY A 26 -8.41 -4.16 7.07
N GLU A 27 -8.19 -5.47 7.22
CA GLU A 27 -7.48 -6.06 8.37
C GLU A 27 -6.02 -5.61 8.47
N ALA A 28 -5.41 -5.27 7.34
CA ALA A 28 -4.04 -4.76 7.27
C ALA A 28 -3.96 -3.23 7.30
N LYS A 29 -5.03 -2.51 7.68
CA LYS A 29 -5.05 -1.04 7.78
C LYS A 29 -3.90 -0.53 8.65
N GLY A 30 -3.21 0.50 8.17
CA GLY A 30 -2.06 1.13 8.81
C GLY A 30 -0.74 0.45 8.50
N LYS A 31 -0.74 -0.80 8.01
CA LYS A 31 0.48 -1.50 7.61
C LYS A 31 1.01 -0.98 6.29
N GLN A 32 2.33 -1.06 6.17
CA GLN A 32 3.04 -0.81 4.91
C GLN A 32 3.31 -2.15 4.24
N GLY A 33 3.17 -2.18 2.93
CA GLY A 33 3.44 -3.37 2.14
C GLY A 33 4.20 -3.03 0.87
N LYS A 34 5.12 -3.91 0.48
CA LYS A 34 5.85 -3.81 -0.78
C LYS A 34 5.04 -4.45 -1.89
N VAL A 35 4.79 -3.72 -2.97
CA VAL A 35 4.08 -4.23 -4.14
C VAL A 35 4.94 -5.28 -4.83
N ILE A 36 4.44 -6.51 -4.88
CA ILE A 36 5.10 -7.62 -5.56
C ILE A 36 4.43 -7.96 -6.89
N VAL A 37 3.14 -7.66 -7.04
CA VAL A 37 2.37 -7.93 -8.26
C VAL A 37 1.35 -6.82 -8.48
N LEU A 38 1.28 -6.34 -9.72
CA LEU A 38 0.26 -5.43 -10.18
C LEU A 38 -0.85 -6.21 -10.90
N ARG A 39 -2.10 -5.92 -10.56
CA ARG A 39 -3.28 -6.37 -11.29
C ARG A 39 -4.05 -5.12 -11.76
N GLU A 40 -5.08 -5.34 -12.56
CA GLU A 40 -5.84 -4.25 -13.18
C GLU A 40 -6.58 -3.37 -12.15
N ASN A 41 -7.14 -3.99 -11.12
CA ASN A 41 -7.96 -3.34 -10.09
C ASN A 41 -7.35 -3.40 -8.68
N SER A 42 -6.23 -4.09 -8.52
CA SER A 42 -5.61 -4.35 -7.21
C SER A 42 -4.12 -4.58 -7.33
N VAL A 43 -3.44 -4.53 -6.20
CA VAL A 43 -2.04 -4.89 -6.06
C VAL A 43 -1.90 -5.97 -5.00
N ILE A 44 -0.96 -6.87 -5.20
CA ILE A 44 -0.54 -7.80 -4.16
C ILE A 44 0.66 -7.18 -3.46
N VAL A 45 0.60 -7.10 -2.14
CA VAL A 45 1.69 -6.58 -1.32
C VAL A 45 2.12 -7.58 -0.28
N GLU A 46 3.41 -7.55 0.02
CA GLU A 46 4.01 -8.24 1.15
C GLU A 46 4.12 -7.27 2.32
N ILE A 47 3.48 -7.60 3.44
CA ILE A 47 3.40 -6.75 4.65
C ILE A 47 4.35 -7.21 5.77
N GLY A 48 5.14 -8.25 5.52
CA GLY A 48 6.08 -8.82 6.47
C GLY A 48 6.23 -10.33 6.28
N VAL A 49 6.91 -10.97 7.22
CA VAL A 49 7.15 -12.42 7.25
C VAL A 49 6.57 -12.99 8.54
N ASN A 50 5.95 -14.16 8.46
CA ASN A 50 5.44 -14.86 9.62
C ASN A 50 6.60 -15.54 10.35
N SER A 51 6.94 -15.07 11.55
CA SER A 51 8.05 -15.60 12.35
C SER A 51 7.92 -17.07 12.74
N LYS A 52 6.73 -17.67 12.61
CA LYS A 52 6.50 -19.09 12.95
C LYS A 52 6.70 -20.04 11.77
N THR A 53 6.38 -19.61 10.55
CA THR A 53 6.45 -20.45 9.36
C THR A 53 7.52 -20.02 8.36
N ASP A 54 8.19 -18.89 8.64
CA ASP A 54 9.12 -18.21 7.74
C ASP A 54 8.48 -17.78 6.41
N GLU A 55 7.15 -17.81 6.31
CA GLU A 55 6.44 -17.49 5.08
C GLU A 55 6.10 -16.00 4.98
N PRO A 56 6.24 -15.39 3.79
CA PRO A 56 5.86 -14.01 3.56
C PRO A 56 4.34 -13.82 3.68
N ILE A 57 3.93 -12.84 4.48
CA ILE A 57 2.54 -12.45 4.63
C ILE A 57 2.16 -11.55 3.46
N LYS A 58 1.40 -12.11 2.53
CA LYS A 58 0.92 -11.41 1.33
C LYS A 58 -0.56 -11.05 1.48
N THR A 59 -0.96 -9.90 0.97
CA THR A 59 -2.37 -9.48 0.93
C THR A 59 -2.69 -8.76 -0.37
N VAL A 60 -3.97 -8.76 -0.74
CA VAL A 60 -4.47 -8.11 -1.95
C VAL A 60 -5.17 -6.82 -1.56
N VAL A 61 -4.76 -5.72 -2.17
CA VAL A 61 -5.27 -4.38 -1.84
C VAL A 61 -5.76 -3.70 -3.11
N ASN A 62 -6.99 -3.20 -3.10
CA ASN A 62 -7.54 -2.44 -4.21
C ASN A 62 -6.85 -1.07 -4.35
N HIS A 63 -6.67 -0.56 -5.58
CA HIS A 63 -6.10 0.77 -5.85
C HIS A 63 -6.76 1.92 -5.08
N LYS A 64 -8.05 1.80 -4.72
CA LYS A 64 -8.77 2.81 -3.93
C LYS A 64 -8.49 2.76 -2.42
N ASN A 65 -7.84 1.70 -1.93
CA ASN A 65 -7.71 1.39 -0.50
C ASN A 65 -6.28 1.51 0.03
N TYR A 66 -5.35 2.09 -0.73
CA TYR A 66 -3.99 2.35 -0.27
C TYR A 66 -3.51 3.74 -0.69
N LYS A 67 -2.39 4.18 -0.12
CA LYS A 67 -1.64 5.36 -0.55
C LYS A 67 -0.21 4.96 -0.88
N LEU A 68 0.30 5.40 -2.02
CA LEU A 68 1.75 5.31 -2.35
C LEU A 68 2.54 6.23 -1.42
N ILE A 69 3.65 5.73 -0.88
CA ILE A 69 4.59 6.49 -0.03
C ILE A 69 5.82 6.86 -0.86
#